data_AF-A0A7G8G8W9-F1
#
_entry.id   AF-A0A7G8G8W9-F1
#
_cell.length_a   1.000
_cell.length_b   1.000
_cell.length_c   1.000
_cell.angle_alpha   90.00
_cell.angle_beta   90.00
_cell.angle_gamma   90.00
#
_symmetry.space_group_name_H-M   'P 1'
#
loop_
_entity.id
_entity.type
_entity.pdbx_description
1 polymer ?
#
loop_
_entity_poly.entity_id
_entity_poly.type
_entity_poly.pdbx_seq_one_letter_code
_entity_poly.pdbx_strand_id
1 'polypeptide(L)'
;MGSTSNDLSTAIQQMLETVAQNDELKRGLRMATTAAAVSEVAAKAGFEIAPGALVKHYAQRLLEASDATAVHNFDLCSWDAGELLWAMNNWRVQD
;
A
#
# COMPACT_ATOMS: atom_id res chain seq x y z
N MET A 1 20.16 -8.02 -5.67
CA MET A 1 18.79 -7.83 -6.17
C MET A 1 18.14 -6.59 -5.53
N GLY A 2 18.74 -5.41 -5.67
CA GLY A 2 18.34 -4.20 -4.90
C GLY A 2 17.68 -3.08 -5.72
N SER A 3 17.59 -3.21 -7.04
CA SER A 3 17.14 -2.10 -7.91
C SER A 3 15.62 -1.94 -7.93
N THR A 4 14.87 -3.04 -8.08
CA THR A 4 13.39 -2.98 -8.23
C THR A 4 12.64 -2.46 -7.01
N SER A 5 13.14 -2.70 -5.79
CA SER A 5 12.51 -2.19 -4.55
C SER A 5 12.73 -0.69 -4.36
N ASN A 6 13.91 -0.19 -4.74
CA ASN A 6 14.21 1.23 -4.69
C ASN A 6 13.39 1.97 -5.76
N ASP A 7 13.27 1.42 -6.96
CA ASP A 7 12.49 2.01 -8.05
C ASP A 7 10.99 2.12 -7.66
N LEU A 8 10.42 1.09 -7.04
CA LEU A 8 9.04 1.11 -6.55
C LEU A 8 8.83 2.13 -5.42
N SER A 9 9.75 2.19 -4.45
CA SER A 9 9.65 3.13 -3.33
C SER A 9 9.68 4.58 -3.83
N THR A 10 10.58 4.88 -4.77
CA THR A 10 10.65 6.18 -5.43
C THR A 10 9.39 6.49 -6.23
N ALA A 11 8.86 5.54 -6.99
CA ALA A 11 7.63 5.72 -7.75
C ALA A 11 6.43 6.01 -6.84
N ILE A 12 6.30 5.29 -5.71
CA ILE A 12 5.25 5.54 -4.71
C ILE A 12 5.40 6.95 -4.13
N GLN A 13 6.61 7.37 -3.78
CA GLN A 13 6.85 8.69 -3.22
C GLN A 13 6.48 9.81 -4.22
N GLN A 14 6.94 9.72 -5.46
CA GLN A 14 6.62 10.69 -6.52
C GLN A 14 5.12 10.72 -6.84
N MET A 15 4.45 9.57 -6.79
CA MET A 15 3.00 9.47 -6.93
C MET A 15 2.30 10.20 -5.79
N LEU A 16 2.70 10.00 -4.54
CA LEU A 16 2.11 10.70 -3.39
C LEU A 16 2.34 12.21 -3.45
N GLU A 17 3.50 12.66 -3.91
CA GLU A 17 3.80 14.08 -4.14
C GLU A 17 2.88 14.67 -5.22
N THR A 18 2.67 13.95 -6.33
CA THR A 18 1.76 14.35 -7.41
C THR A 18 0.31 14.41 -6.94
N VAL A 19 -0.15 13.37 -6.23
CA VAL A 19 -1.48 13.32 -5.62
C VAL A 19 -1.65 14.50 -4.65
N ALA A 20 -0.64 14.82 -3.85
CA ALA A 20 -0.69 15.93 -2.90
C ALA A 20 -0.86 17.32 -3.55
N GLN A 21 -0.64 17.46 -4.85
CA GLN A 21 -0.89 18.70 -5.60
C GLN A 21 -2.23 18.72 -6.34
N ASN A 22 -3.00 17.63 -6.33
CA ASN A 22 -4.27 17.51 -7.05
C ASN A 22 -5.41 17.03 -6.12
N ASP A 23 -6.38 17.90 -5.85
CA ASP A 23 -7.45 17.62 -4.89
C ASP A 23 -8.42 16.51 -5.32
N GLU A 24 -8.61 16.30 -6.62
CA GLU A 24 -9.39 15.18 -7.14
C GLU A 24 -8.66 13.85 -6.86
N LEU A 25 -7.36 13.80 -7.15
CA LEU A 25 -6.54 12.63 -6.88
C LEU A 25 -6.44 12.36 -5.37
N LYS A 26 -6.30 13.39 -4.52
CA LYS A 26 -6.33 13.21 -3.05
C LYS A 26 -7.63 12.57 -2.59
N ARG A 27 -8.76 13.05 -3.12
CA ARG A 27 -10.08 12.51 -2.78
C ARG A 27 -10.18 11.06 -3.24
N GLY A 28 -9.77 10.77 -4.47
CA GLY A 28 -9.71 9.41 -5.00
C GLY A 28 -8.87 8.48 -4.13
N LEU A 29 -7.66 8.92 -3.74
CA LEU A 29 -6.77 8.12 -2.89
C LEU A 29 -7.37 7.87 -1.50
N ARG A 30 -8.01 8.88 -0.90
CA ARG A 30 -8.67 8.73 0.42
C ARG A 30 -9.87 7.79 0.41
N MET A 31 -10.52 7.63 -0.75
CA MET A 31 -11.66 6.72 -0.93
C MET A 31 -11.25 5.32 -1.39
N ALA A 32 -9.98 5.11 -1.75
CA ALA A 32 -9.49 3.83 -2.22
C ALA A 32 -9.37 2.83 -1.07
N THR A 33 -10.29 1.88 -0.99
CA THR A 33 -10.31 0.83 0.03
C THR A 33 -9.63 -0.47 -0.43
N THR A 34 -9.21 -0.55 -1.69
CA THR A 34 -8.53 -1.72 -2.27
C THR A 34 -7.22 -1.32 -2.95
N ALA A 35 -6.25 -2.23 -3.01
CA ALA A 35 -5.00 -2.00 -3.72
C ALA A 35 -5.21 -1.72 -5.23
N ALA A 36 -6.27 -2.29 -5.82
CA ALA A 36 -6.67 -2.01 -7.19
C ALA A 36 -7.11 -0.54 -7.35
N ALA A 37 -7.96 -0.04 -6.45
CA ALA A 37 -8.38 1.36 -6.48
C ALA A 37 -7.21 2.32 -6.25
N VAL A 38 -6.24 1.98 -5.39
CA VAL A 38 -5.01 2.77 -5.23
C VAL A 38 -4.21 2.79 -6.53
N SER A 39 -4.11 1.66 -7.23
CA SER A 39 -3.42 1.56 -8.53
C SER A 39 -4.11 2.38 -9.61
N GLU A 40 -5.45 2.43 -9.63
CA GLU A 40 -6.20 3.29 -10.55
C GLU A 40 -5.93 4.78 -10.29
N VAL A 41 -5.83 5.20 -9.03
CA VAL A 41 -5.47 6.57 -8.68
C VAL A 41 -4.03 6.87 -9.09
N ALA A 42 -3.11 5.93 -8.88
CA ALA A 42 -1.72 6.06 -9.34
C ALA A 42 -1.65 6.23 -10.87
N ALA A 43 -2.40 5.43 -11.62
CA ALA A 43 -2.45 5.53 -13.09
C ALA A 43 -2.99 6.90 -13.56
N LYS A 44 -4.03 7.43 -12.90
CA LYS A 44 -4.52 8.79 -13.15
C LYS A 44 -3.49 9.88 -12.82
N ALA A 45 -2.58 9.60 -11.89
CA ALA A 45 -1.44 10.46 -11.57
C ALA A 45 -0.23 10.27 -12.51
N GLY A 46 -0.30 9.34 -13.48
CA GLY A 46 0.77 9.03 -14.43
C GLY A 46 1.75 7.94 -13.96
N PHE A 47 1.39 7.17 -12.92
CA PHE A 47 2.24 6.13 -12.35
C PHE A 47 1.61 4.74 -12.51
N GLU A 48 2.27 3.87 -13.25
CA GLU A 48 1.86 2.47 -13.41
C GLU A 48 2.43 1.63 -12.27
N ILE A 49 1.60 1.34 -11.26
CA ILE A 49 1.98 0.52 -10.11
C ILE A 49 1.00 -0.64 -9.99
N ALA A 50 1.52 -1.88 -10.02
CA ALA A 50 0.68 -3.06 -9.89
C ALA A 50 0.10 -3.19 -8.46
N PRO A 51 -1.18 -3.60 -8.29
CA PRO A 51 -1.80 -3.74 -6.96
C PRO A 51 -1.01 -4.69 -6.03
N GLY A 52 -0.54 -5.81 -6.56
CA GLY A 52 0.26 -6.76 -5.80
C GLY A 52 1.61 -6.21 -5.36
N ALA A 53 2.20 -5.28 -6.12
CA ALA A 53 3.44 -4.62 -5.74
C ALA A 53 3.23 -3.65 -4.57
N LEU A 54 2.11 -2.90 -4.56
CA LEU A 54 1.74 -2.03 -3.44
C LEU A 54 1.54 -2.81 -2.13
N VAL A 55 0.77 -3.91 -2.17
CA VAL A 55 0.51 -4.74 -0.98
C VAL A 55 1.81 -5.31 -0.43
N LYS A 56 2.67 -5.86 -1.30
CA LYS A 56 3.97 -6.41 -0.91
C LYS A 56 4.89 -5.34 -0.34
N HIS A 57 4.92 -4.15 -0.95
CA HIS A 57 5.72 -3.04 -0.45
C HIS A 57 5.26 -2.59 0.95
N TYR A 58 3.96 -2.43 1.18
CA TYR A 58 3.42 -2.10 2.49
C TYR A 58 3.77 -3.16 3.53
N ALA A 59 3.58 -4.45 3.21
CA ALA A 59 3.94 -5.55 4.09
C ALA A 59 5.43 -5.56 4.43
N GLN A 60 6.29 -5.33 3.44
CA GLN A 60 7.73 -5.23 3.64
C GLN A 60 8.10 -4.08 4.59
N ARG A 61 7.45 -2.91 4.45
CA ARG A 61 7.63 -1.78 5.36
C ARG A 61 7.25 -2.09 6.80
N LEU A 62 6.20 -2.90 7.02
CA LEU A 62 5.86 -3.40 8.35
C LEU A 62 6.91 -4.35 8.91
N LEU A 63 7.41 -5.28 8.08
CA LEU A 63 8.44 -6.25 8.49
C LEU A 63 9.77 -5.59 8.88
N GLU A 64 10.13 -4.50 8.21
CA GLU A 64 11.34 -3.72 8.48
C GLU A 64 11.20 -2.73 9.63
N ALA A 65 9.98 -2.48 10.09
CA ALA A 65 9.71 -1.55 11.18
C ALA A 65 10.03 -2.17 12.54
N SER A 66 10.30 -1.33 13.55
CA SER A 66 10.33 -1.81 14.93
C SER A 66 8.94 -2.29 15.37
N ASP A 67 8.87 -3.20 16.33
CA ASP A 67 7.60 -3.71 16.87
C ASP A 67 6.63 -2.57 17.26
N ALA A 68 7.14 -1.53 17.93
CA ALA A 68 6.35 -0.38 18.34
C ALA A 68 5.77 0.39 17.13
N THR A 69 6.56 0.55 16.07
CA THR A 69 6.12 1.19 14.82
C THR A 69 5.12 0.32 14.07
N ALA A 70 5.33 -0.98 14.02
CA ALA A 70 4.44 -1.92 13.35
C ALA A 70 3.06 -1.93 14.02
N VAL A 71 3.01 -2.05 15.36
CA VAL A 71 1.75 -1.99 16.15
C VAL A 71 1.06 -0.65 15.95
N HIS A 72 1.78 0.46 16.08
CA HIS A 72 1.18 1.79 15.89
C HIS A 72 0.54 1.97 14.51
N ASN A 73 1.23 1.58 13.43
CA ASN A 73 0.69 1.73 12.08
C ASN A 73 -0.45 0.75 11.80
N PHE A 74 -0.37 -0.46 12.33
CA PHE A 74 -1.45 -1.45 12.25
C PHE A 74 -2.75 -0.91 12.88
N ASP A 75 -2.66 -0.35 14.09
CA ASP A 75 -3.81 0.24 14.80
C ASP A 75 -4.33 1.51 14.10
N LEU A 76 -3.42 2.39 13.64
CA LEU A 76 -3.78 3.65 12.98
C LEU A 76 -4.51 3.41 11.65
N CYS A 77 -4.11 2.40 10.89
CA CYS A 77 -4.77 2.03 9.65
C CYS A 77 -6.15 1.37 9.85
N SER A 78 -6.63 1.24 11.10
CA SER A 78 -7.93 0.67 11.46
C SER A 78 -8.16 -0.69 10.78
N TRP A 79 -7.10 -1.48 10.66
CA TRP A 79 -7.20 -2.81 10.12
C TRP A 79 -8.11 -3.63 11.02
N ASP A 80 -9.06 -4.35 10.43
CA ASP A 80 -9.84 -5.33 11.20
C ASP A 80 -8.90 -6.48 11.56
N ALA A 81 -8.28 -6.35 12.73
CA ALA A 81 -7.28 -7.27 13.23
C ALA A 81 -7.83 -8.70 13.35
N GLY A 82 -9.12 -8.82 13.66
CA GLY A 82 -9.82 -10.09 13.74
C GLY A 82 -9.98 -10.74 12.36
N GLU A 83 -10.43 -9.99 11.37
CA GLU A 83 -10.50 -10.47 9.98
C GLU A 83 -9.11 -10.82 9.43
N LEU A 84 -8.08 -10.02 9.70
CA LEU A 84 -6.72 -10.32 9.25
C LEU A 84 -6.19 -11.62 9.86
N LEU A 85 -6.38 -11.82 11.17
CA LEU A 85 -5.99 -13.07 11.83
C LEU A 85 -6.76 -14.26 11.27
N TRP A 86 -8.06 -14.10 11.02
CA TRP A 86 -8.89 -15.13 10.43
C TRP A 86 -8.46 -15.45 8.99
N ALA A 87 -8.19 -14.42 8.16
CA ALA A 87 -7.71 -14.58 6.80
C ALA A 87 -6.34 -15.26 6.75
N MET A 88 -5.42 -14.94 7.67
CA MET A 88 -4.13 -15.63 7.82
C MET A 88 -4.31 -17.12 8.10
N ASN A 89 -5.21 -17.49 9.01
CA ASN A 89 -5.50 -18.88 9.31
C ASN A 89 -6.14 -19.64 8.13
N ASN A 90 -6.81 -18.91 7.23
CA ASN A 90 -7.48 -19.46 6.05
C ASN A 90 -6.75 -19.15 4.74
N TRP A 91 -5.47 -18.73 4.82
CA TRP A 91 -4.72 -18.25 3.66
C TRP A 91 -4.58 -19.37 2.63
N ARG A 92 -5.24 -19.20 1.48
CA ARG A 92 -5.08 -20.10 0.34
C ARG A 92 -3.90 -19.64 -0.49
N VAL A 93 -2.94 -20.53 -0.71
CA VAL A 93 -1.91 -20.33 -1.74
C VAL A 93 -2.63 -20.53 -3.08
N GLN A 94 -2.76 -19.46 -3.87
CA GLN A 94 -3.16 -19.57 -5.26
C GLN A 94 -1.90 -19.92 -6.07
N ASP A 95 -1.95 -21.03 -6.80
CA ASP A 95 -0.93 -21.45 -7.77
C ASP A 95 -0.86 -20.52 -8.99
#